data_AF-A0A935YTW1-F1
#
_entry.id   AF-A0A935YTW1-F1
#
_cell.length_a   1.000
_cell.length_b   1.000
_cell.length_c   1.000
_cell.angle_alpha   90.00
_cell.angle_beta   90.00
_cell.angle_gamma   90.00
#
_symmetry.space_group_name_H-M   'P 1'
#
loop_
_entity.id
_entity.type
_entity.pdbx_description
1 polymer ?
#
loop_
_entity_poly.entity_id
_entity_poly.type
_entity_poly.pdbx_seq_one_letter_code
_entity_poly.pdbx_strand_id
1 'polypeptide(L)'
;MQRSYNLIRELSKYHDVTLLAFNQQAIIPKEKIPGAVEHFKVFCKCVEIFDIASENSTFLKIFALIRGLFLGNTYNTIWLESSEYERRLTEKLQQEKFDLIHVDTISLVPFVKNLNHLKRSLNHHNIESLMM
;
A
#
# COMPACT_ATOMS: atom_id res chain seq x y z
N MET A 1 2.38 -11.58 5.35
CA MET A 1 1.00 -11.10 5.58
C MET A 1 0.52 -11.18 7.03
N GLN A 2 0.86 -12.21 7.83
CA GLN A 2 0.40 -12.27 9.23
C GLN A 2 0.97 -11.16 10.14
N ARG A 3 2.19 -10.66 9.84
CA ARG A 3 2.86 -9.59 10.61
C ARG A 3 2.06 -8.29 10.61
N SER A 4 1.74 -7.75 9.44
CA SER A 4 1.01 -6.48 9.31
C SER A 4 -0.42 -6.58 9.86
N TYR A 5 -1.07 -7.74 9.71
CA TYR A 5 -2.37 -8.00 10.34
C TYR A 5 -2.31 -7.91 11.87
N ASN A 6 -1.37 -8.62 12.51
CA ASN A 6 -1.24 -8.61 13.96
C ASN A 6 -0.85 -7.22 14.47
N LEU A 7 0.00 -6.49 13.73
CA LEU A 7 0.33 -5.11 14.07
C LEU A 7 -0.91 -4.21 14.09
N ILE A 8 -1.73 -4.25 13.03
CA ILE A 8 -2.97 -3.46 12.95
C ILE A 8 -3.92 -3.82 14.09
N ARG A 9 -4.11 -5.12 14.36
CA ARG A 9 -4.99 -5.61 15.43
C ARG A 9 -4.57 -5.13 16.82
N GLU A 10 -3.27 -5.05 17.08
CA GLU A 10 -2.77 -4.56 18.37
C GLU A 10 -2.81 -3.03 18.44
N LEU A 11 -2.45 -2.32 17.36
CA LEU A 11 -2.51 -0.86 17.30
C LEU A 11 -3.94 -0.33 17.44
N SER A 12 -4.93 -1.01 16.87
CA SER A 12 -6.34 -0.60 16.92
C SER A 12 -6.93 -0.58 18.33
N LYS A 13 -6.28 -1.21 19.31
CA LYS A 13 -6.71 -1.18 20.71
C LYS A 13 -6.44 0.17 21.38
N TYR A 14 -5.51 0.96 20.83
CA TYR A 14 -5.01 2.19 21.43
C TYR A 14 -5.10 3.40 20.50
N HIS A 15 -5.28 3.18 19.19
CA HIS A 15 -5.23 4.20 18.16
C HIS A 15 -6.33 3.98 17.11
N ASP A 16 -6.81 5.08 16.53
CA ASP A 16 -7.66 5.03 15.33
C ASP A 16 -6.79 4.72 14.11
N VAL A 17 -7.04 3.58 13.47
CA VAL A 17 -6.27 3.13 12.30
C VAL A 17 -7.07 3.33 11.02
N THR A 18 -6.47 3.99 10.03
CA THR A 18 -6.94 4.05 8.64
C THR A 18 -6.00 3.23 7.77
N LEU A 19 -6.56 2.25 7.04
CA LEU A 19 -5.81 1.34 6.18
C LEU A 19 -6.07 1.66 4.71
N LEU A 20 -5.00 2.02 3.98
CA LEU A 20 -4.98 2.07 2.52
C LEU A 20 -4.03 0.98 2.02
N ALA A 21 -4.53 0.00 1.27
CA ALA A 21 -3.72 -1.13 0.83
C ALA A 21 -3.98 -1.49 -0.63
N PHE A 22 -2.98 -2.07 -1.29
CA PHE A 22 -3.15 -2.64 -2.63
C PHE A 22 -3.51 -4.12 -2.53
N ASN A 23 -4.44 -4.57 -3.37
CA ASN A 23 -4.69 -5.98 -3.58
C ASN A 23 -3.70 -6.55 -4.61
N GLN A 24 -2.90 -7.53 -4.17
CA GLN A 24 -2.10 -8.36 -5.06
C GLN A 24 -2.92 -9.59 -5.44
N GLN A 25 -3.56 -9.54 -6.60
CA GLN A 25 -4.48 -10.56 -7.10
C GLN A 25 -3.83 -11.92 -7.29
N ALA A 26 -2.53 -11.94 -7.58
CA ALA A 26 -1.74 -13.16 -7.64
C ALA A 26 -1.74 -13.94 -6.32
N ILE A 27 -2.02 -13.27 -5.19
CA ILE A 27 -2.04 -13.87 -3.85
C ILE A 27 -3.46 -13.95 -3.31
N ILE A 28 -4.26 -12.87 -3.43
CA ILE A 28 -5.63 -12.81 -2.94
C ILE A 28 -6.58 -12.50 -4.11
N PRO A 29 -7.40 -13.47 -4.54
CA PRO A 29 -8.42 -13.23 -5.56
C PRO A 29 -9.40 -12.12 -5.17
N LYS A 30 -9.85 -11.33 -6.15
CA LYS A 30 -10.72 -10.15 -5.92
C LYS A 30 -12.01 -10.51 -5.18
N GLU A 31 -12.52 -11.71 -5.37
CA GLU A 31 -13.76 -12.20 -4.75
C GLU A 31 -13.65 -12.29 -3.22
N LYS A 32 -12.42 -12.42 -2.69
CA LYS A 32 -12.17 -12.48 -1.24
C LYS A 32 -12.02 -11.10 -0.60
N ILE A 33 -11.88 -10.03 -1.39
CA ILE A 33 -11.63 -8.67 -0.89
C ILE A 33 -12.79 -8.11 -0.06
N PRO A 34 -14.08 -8.27 -0.44
CA PRO A 34 -15.17 -7.78 0.39
C PRO A 34 -15.15 -8.38 1.80
N GLY A 35 -14.92 -9.69 1.93
CA GLY A 35 -14.81 -10.35 3.23
C GLY A 35 -13.60 -9.87 4.05
N ALA A 36 -12.45 -9.63 3.39
CA ALA A 36 -11.29 -9.05 4.05
C ALA A 36 -11.55 -7.63 4.55
N VAL A 37 -12.19 -6.78 3.73
CA VAL A 37 -12.55 -5.40 4.11
C VAL A 37 -13.47 -5.40 5.33
N GLU A 38 -14.53 -6.21 5.32
CA GLU A 38 -15.44 -6.32 6.46
C GLU A 38 -14.72 -6.77 7.74
N HIS A 39 -13.80 -7.73 7.64
CA HIS A 39 -12.98 -8.16 8.78
C HIS A 39 -12.08 -7.04 9.30
N PHE A 40 -11.42 -6.29 8.41
CA PHE A 40 -10.53 -5.20 8.82
C PHE A 40 -11.27 -3.99 9.40
N LYS A 41 -12.54 -3.76 9.04
CA LYS A 41 -13.38 -2.70 9.65
C LYS A 41 -13.61 -2.90 11.14
N VAL A 42 -13.42 -4.10 11.68
CA VAL A 42 -13.46 -4.36 13.13
C VAL A 42 -12.28 -3.67 13.85
N PHE A 43 -11.14 -3.49 13.15
CA PHE A 43 -9.92 -2.91 13.72
C PHE A 43 -9.64 -1.49 13.20
N CYS A 44 -10.11 -1.16 12.00
CA CYS A 44 -9.79 0.09 11.32
C CYS A 44 -11.04 0.95 11.17
N LYS A 45 -10.90 2.24 11.46
CA LYS A 45 -11.93 3.26 11.19
C LYS A 45 -12.29 3.33 9.71
N CYS A 46 -11.30 3.13 8.85
CA CYS A 46 -11.47 3.16 7.39
C CYS A 46 -10.54 2.13 6.75
N VAL A 47 -11.05 1.44 5.74
CA VAL A 47 -10.31 0.44 4.95
C VAL A 47 -10.62 0.70 3.48
N GLU A 48 -9.61 1.05 2.70
CA GLU A 48 -9.73 1.19 1.24
C GLU A 48 -8.69 0.31 0.57
N ILE A 49 -9.16 -0.50 -0.39
CA ILE A 49 -8.35 -1.45 -1.14
C ILE A 49 -8.32 -1.03 -2.59
N PHE A 50 -7.11 -0.96 -3.15
CA PHE A 50 -6.86 -0.52 -4.52
C PHE A 50 -6.33 -1.68 -5.36
N ASP A 51 -6.73 -1.76 -6.62
CA ASP A 51 -6.17 -2.73 -7.54
C ASP A 51 -4.81 -2.29 -8.06
N ILE A 52 -3.95 -3.26 -8.35
CA ILE A 52 -2.70 -3.02 -9.06
C ILE A 52 -2.96 -3.13 -10.57
N ALA A 53 -2.83 -2.01 -11.29
CA ALA A 53 -3.23 -1.91 -12.69
C ALA A 53 -2.54 -2.95 -13.60
N SER A 54 -1.24 -3.21 -13.39
CA SER A 54 -0.50 -4.21 -14.19
C SER A 54 -0.92 -5.66 -13.95
N GLU A 55 -1.65 -5.95 -12.87
CA GLU A 55 -2.18 -7.29 -12.62
C GLU A 55 -3.53 -7.51 -13.31
N ASN A 56 -4.22 -6.44 -13.67
CA ASN A 56 -5.49 -6.49 -14.42
C ASN A 56 -5.29 -6.65 -15.94
N SER A 57 -4.09 -6.37 -16.46
CA SER A 57 -3.85 -6.40 -17.91
C SER A 57 -2.40 -6.72 -18.27
N THR A 58 -2.23 -7.76 -19.09
CA THR A 58 -0.94 -8.12 -19.70
C THR A 58 -0.36 -6.97 -20.52
N PHE A 59 -1.19 -6.16 -21.17
CA PHE A 59 -0.74 -4.99 -21.92
C PHE A 59 -0.15 -3.91 -21.00
N LEU A 60 -0.82 -3.62 -19.88
CA LEU A 60 -0.31 -2.68 -18.88
C LEU A 60 0.98 -3.17 -18.22
N LYS A 61 1.11 -4.49 -18.03
CA LYS A 61 2.34 -5.11 -17.56
C LYS A 61 3.50 -4.95 -18.56
N ILE A 62 3.26 -5.21 -19.83
CA ILE A 62 4.26 -5.02 -20.90
C ILE A 62 4.64 -3.54 -21.00
N PHE A 63 3.67 -2.63 -20.95
CA PHE A 63 3.94 -1.18 -20.96
C PHE A 63 4.79 -0.75 -19.76
N ALA A 64 4.48 -1.24 -18.54
CA ALA A 64 5.28 -0.97 -17.36
C ALA A 64 6.72 -1.49 -17.48
N LEU A 65 6.91 -2.67 -18.07
CA LEU A 65 8.24 -3.24 -18.35
C LEU A 65 9.03 -2.40 -19.36
N ILE A 66 8.41 -2.06 -20.49
CA ILE A 66 9.02 -1.21 -21.53
C ILE A 66 9.39 0.15 -20.94
N ARG A 67 8.46 0.77 -20.20
CA ARG A 67 8.68 2.06 -19.55
C ARG A 67 9.83 1.98 -18.53
N GLY A 68 9.94 0.89 -17.78
CA GLY A 68 11.05 0.68 -16.86
C GLY A 68 12.41 0.57 -17.57
N LEU A 69 12.45 -0.13 -18.72
CA LEU A 69 13.66 -0.24 -19.54
C LEU A 69 14.12 1.10 -20.12
N PHE A 70 13.18 1.95 -20.56
CA PHE A 70 13.51 3.23 -21.21
C PHE A 70 13.69 4.41 -20.25
N LEU A 71 13.05 4.41 -19.08
CA LEU A 71 13.14 5.51 -18.12
C LEU A 71 14.22 5.31 -17.05
N GLY A 72 14.96 4.19 -17.08
CA GLY A 72 15.93 3.82 -16.05
C GLY A 72 15.30 3.53 -14.68
N ASN A 73 13.97 3.44 -14.61
CA ASN A 73 13.22 3.13 -13.41
C ASN A 73 12.96 1.63 -13.33
N THR A 74 13.22 1.03 -12.17
CA THR A 74 12.99 -0.41 -12.00
C THR A 74 11.49 -0.75 -12.03
N TYR A 75 11.15 -1.99 -12.41
CA TYR A 75 9.76 -2.45 -12.36
C TYR A 75 9.12 -2.25 -10.98
N ASN A 76 9.90 -2.45 -9.90
CA ASN A 76 9.44 -2.25 -8.51
C ASN A 76 9.04 -0.81 -8.19
N THR A 77 9.56 0.18 -8.90
CA THR A 77 9.15 1.59 -8.74
C THR A 77 7.87 1.94 -9.50
N ILE A 78 7.54 1.21 -10.56
CA ILE A 78 6.39 1.51 -11.44
C ILE A 78 5.17 0.64 -11.10
N TRP A 79 5.40 -0.56 -10.55
CA TRP A 79 4.37 -1.58 -10.35
C TRP A 79 3.18 -1.11 -9.49
N LEU A 80 3.42 -0.27 -8.48
CA LEU A 80 2.36 0.27 -7.60
C LEU A 80 1.87 1.65 -8.02
N GLU A 81 2.30 2.20 -9.16
CA GLU A 81 1.78 3.49 -9.64
C GLU A 81 0.25 3.44 -9.77
N SER A 82 -0.44 4.32 -9.04
CA SER A 82 -1.89 4.41 -9.06
C SER A 82 -2.31 5.84 -8.73
N SER A 83 -2.87 6.52 -9.72
CA SER A 83 -3.42 7.87 -9.56
C SER A 83 -4.64 7.88 -8.63
N GLU A 84 -5.39 6.78 -8.59
CA GLU A 84 -6.51 6.61 -7.67
C GLU A 84 -6.03 6.55 -6.22
N TYR A 85 -4.99 5.74 -5.95
CA TYR A 85 -4.38 5.65 -4.61
C TYR A 85 -3.83 7.01 -4.17
N GLU A 86 -3.10 7.69 -5.05
CA GLU A 86 -2.52 9.01 -4.76
C GLU A 86 -3.60 10.06 -4.45
N ARG A 87 -4.68 10.08 -5.24
CA ARG A 87 -5.82 10.97 -5.02
C ARG A 87 -6.47 10.69 -3.67
N ARG A 88 -6.79 9.42 -3.37
CA ARG A 88 -7.46 9.04 -2.11
C ARG A 88 -6.59 9.28 -0.88
N LEU A 89 -5.29 9.01 -0.96
CA LEU A 89 -4.33 9.35 0.11
C LEU A 89 -4.35 10.87 0.38
N THR A 90 -4.28 11.67 -0.68
CA THR A 90 -4.29 13.14 -0.56
C THR A 90 -5.59 13.65 0.06
N GLU A 91 -6.74 13.14 -0.39
CA GLU A 91 -8.05 13.48 0.17
C GLU A 91 -8.14 13.13 1.65
N LYS A 92 -7.65 11.95 2.06
CA LYS A 92 -7.62 11.53 3.47
C LYS A 92 -6.75 12.45 4.32
N LEU A 93 -5.56 12.80 3.85
CA LEU A 93 -4.66 13.71 4.55
C LEU A 93 -5.21 15.14 4.69
N GLN A 94 -6.11 15.56 3.80
CA GLN A 94 -6.80 16.86 3.88
C GLN A 94 -8.03 16.82 4.79
N GLN A 95 -8.73 15.69 4.85
CA GLN A 95 -9.98 15.52 5.61
C GLN A 95 -9.73 15.17 7.09
N GLU A 96 -8.63 14.48 7.38
CA GLU A 96 -8.34 13.92 8.70
C GLU A 96 -6.91 14.28 9.12
N LYS A 97 -6.69 14.44 10.44
CA LYS A 97 -5.34 14.64 10.99
C LYS A 97 -4.76 13.29 11.39
N PHE A 98 -3.52 13.04 11.00
CA PHE A 98 -2.78 11.84 11.35
C PHE A 98 -1.53 12.20 12.15
N ASP A 99 -1.25 11.48 13.23
CA ASP A 99 -0.03 11.67 14.02
C ASP A 99 1.17 10.92 13.42
N LEU A 100 0.90 9.83 12.70
CA LEU A 100 1.89 8.91 12.13
C LEU A 100 1.37 8.28 10.85
N ILE A 101 2.24 8.17 9.84
CA ILE A 101 2.04 7.30 8.68
C ILE A 101 2.97 6.11 8.81
N HIS A 102 2.42 4.90 8.82
CA HIS A 102 3.18 3.67 8.70
C HIS A 102 3.16 3.16 7.26
N VAL A 103 4.32 2.89 6.70
CA VAL A 103 4.51 2.40 5.34
C VAL A 103 5.09 1.00 5.41
N ASP A 104 4.26 0.01 5.12
CA ASP A 104 4.62 -1.40 5.35
C ASP A 104 5.64 -1.95 4.32
N THR A 105 5.77 -1.30 3.16
CA THR A 105 6.76 -1.66 2.14
C THR A 105 7.37 -0.44 1.47
N ILE A 106 8.68 -0.50 1.21
CA ILE A 106 9.45 0.60 0.59
C ILE A 106 8.91 1.02 -0.78
N SER A 107 8.23 0.15 -1.53
CA SER A 107 7.65 0.47 -2.83
C SER A 107 6.54 1.54 -2.75
N LEU A 108 6.02 1.83 -1.55
CA LEU A 108 5.03 2.89 -1.32
C LEU A 108 5.66 4.26 -0.97
N VAL A 109 6.99 4.32 -0.79
CA VAL A 109 7.70 5.58 -0.49
C VAL A 109 7.39 6.71 -1.49
N PRO A 110 7.22 6.48 -2.81
CA PRO A 110 6.88 7.54 -3.75
C PRO A 110 5.64 8.35 -3.37
N PHE A 111 4.64 7.72 -2.72
CA PHE A 111 3.39 8.38 -2.30
C PHE A 111 3.55 9.24 -1.04
N VAL A 112 4.56 8.96 -0.21
CA VAL A 112 4.73 9.61 1.11
C VAL A 112 6.00 10.46 1.21
N LYS A 113 6.87 10.44 0.20
CA LYS A 113 8.19 11.09 0.25
C LYS A 113 8.11 12.60 0.53
N ASN A 114 7.06 13.26 0.05
CA ASN A 114 6.85 14.70 0.20
C ASN A 114 6.09 15.10 1.48
N LEU A 115 5.65 14.13 2.28
CA LEU A 115 4.89 14.37 3.52
C LEU A 115 5.81 14.60 4.73
N ASN A 116 6.75 15.54 4.60
CA ASN A 116 7.80 15.78 5.61
C ASN A 116 7.29 16.36 6.94
N HIS A 117 6.06 16.89 6.95
CA HIS A 117 5.41 17.43 8.15
C HIS A 117 4.80 16.34 9.05
N LEU A 118 4.71 15.09 8.57
CA LEU A 118 4.17 13.95 9.31
C LEU A 118 5.27 13.00 9.75
N LYS A 119 5.14 12.45 10.95
CA LYS A 119 6.00 11.36 11.41
C LYS A 119 5.75 10.14 10.52
N ARG A 120 6.83 9.44 10.14
CA ARG A 120 6.76 8.28 9.24
C ARG A 120 7.52 7.12 9.85
N SER A 121 6.89 5.94 9.84
CA SER A 121 7.54 4.66 10.07
C SER A 121 7.66 3.95 8.73
N LEU A 122 8.88 3.69 8.28
CA LEU A 122 9.13 2.96 7.04
C LEU A 122 9.54 1.53 7.37
N ASN A 123 8.84 0.57 6.81
CA ASN A 123 9.15 -0.84 6.91
C ASN A 123 9.53 -1.39 5.52
N HIS A 124 10.37 -2.42 5.51
CA HIS A 124 10.65 -3.20 4.32
C HIS A 124 10.86 -4.65 4.73
N HIS A 125 9.91 -5.51 4.33
CA HIS A 125 9.90 -6.92 4.72
C HIS A 125 11.07 -7.76 4.18
N ASN A 126 11.97 -7.18 3.38
CA ASN A 126 13.02 -7.88 2.64
C ASN A 126 14.46 -7.39 2.89
N ILE A 127 14.73 -6.60 3.93
CA ILE A 127 16.14 -6.29 4.28
C ILE A 127 16.90 -7.57 4.70
N GLU A 128 16.19 -8.58 5.21
CA GLU A 128 16.79 -9.80 5.76
C GLU A 128 17.01 -10.95 4.75
N SER A 129 16.41 -10.91 3.55
CA SER A 129 16.66 -11.96 2.53
C SER A 129 17.96 -11.76 1.74
N LEU A 130 18.75 -10.74 2.08
CA LEU A 130 20.15 -10.54 1.67
C LEU A 130 21.17 -10.91 2.77
N MET A 131 20.70 -11.48 3.90
CA MET A 131 21.55 -12.04 4.96
C MET A 131 21.52 -13.58 5.03
N MET A 132 21.28 -14.26 3.91
CA MET A 132 21.61 -15.68 3.73
C MET A 132 22.12 -15.95 2.31
#